data_AF-A0A7C3IT69-F1
#
_entry.id   AF-A0A7C3IT69-F1
#
_cell.length_a   1.000
_cell.length_b   1.000
_cell.length_c   1.000
_cell.angle_alpha   90.00
_cell.angle_beta   90.00
_cell.angle_gamma   90.00
#
_symmetry.space_group_name_H-M   'P 1'
#
loop_
_entity.id
_entity.type
_entity.pdbx_description
1 polymer ?
#
loop_
_entity_poly.entity_id
_entity_poly.type
_entity_poly.pdbx_seq_one_letter_code
_entity_poly.pdbx_strand_id
1 'polypeptide(L)' 'MPTVFEVKVGRVGNSLKITLPKPACDGFDLKVGDTLVITVMDEAIEVKKKTGSYSNT' A
#
# COMPACT_ATOMS: atom_id res chain seq x y z
N MET A 1 1.61 -1.49 19.93
CA MET A 1 2.96 -1.12 19.49
C MET A 1 2.97 -1.08 17.97
N PRO A 2 3.60 -0.08 17.32
CA PRO A 2 3.76 -0.08 15.88
C PRO A 2 4.66 -1.24 15.44
N THR A 3 4.27 -1.99 14.41
CA THR A 3 5.10 -3.02 13.80
C THR A 3 5.81 -2.43 12.59
N VAL A 4 7.14 -2.55 12.56
CA VAL A 4 7.97 -2.04 11.47
C VAL A 4 8.44 -3.21 10.62
N PHE A 5 8.33 -3.06 9.29
CA PHE A 5 8.84 -4.02 8.33
C PHE A 5 9.87 -3.32 7.44
N GLU A 6 11.06 -3.90 7.32
CA GLU A 6 12.02 -3.50 6.31
C GLU A 6 11.71 -4.24 5.00
N VAL A 7 11.52 -3.51 3.91
CA VAL A 7 11.23 -4.06 2.59
C VAL A 7 12.12 -3.43 1.54
N LYS A 8 12.47 -4.19 0.50
CA LYS A 8 13.22 -3.68 -0.65
C LYS A 8 12.28 -3.30 -1.78
N VAL A 9 12.62 -2.23 -2.48
CA VAL A 9 11.96 -1.84 -3.73
C VAL A 9 12.45 -2.77 -4.85
N GLY A 10 11.51 -3.38 -5.56
CA GLY A 10 11.76 -4.16 -6.77
C GLY A 10 11.29 -3.44 -8.03
N ARG A 11 11.61 -3.99 -9.20
CA ARG A 11 11.16 -3.49 -10.50
C ARG A 11 10.14 -4.43 -11.14
N VAL A 12 9.12 -3.87 -11.78
CA VAL A 12 8.19 -4.60 -12.67
C VAL A 12 7.94 -3.73 -13.90
N GLY A 13 8.40 -4.20 -15.06
CA GLY A 13 8.37 -3.41 -16.29
C GLY A 13 9.08 -2.07 -16.13
N ASN A 14 8.34 -0.98 -16.40
CA ASN A 14 8.82 0.41 -16.26
C ASN A 14 8.43 1.04 -14.91
N SER A 15 7.94 0.25 -13.95
CA SER A 15 7.52 0.73 -12.64
C SER A 15 8.32 0.09 -11.52
N LEU A 16 8.32 0.76 -10.36
CA LEU A 16 8.83 0.21 -9.11
C LEU A 16 7.67 -0.39 -8.30
N LYS A 17 7.96 -1.43 -7.53
CA LYS A 17 7.01 -2.04 -6.61
C LYS A 17 7.62 -2.27 -5.24
N ILE A 18 6.78 -2.19 -4.22
CA ILE A 18 7.04 -2.75 -2.89
C ILE A 18 6.14 -3.97 -2.69
N THR A 19 6.65 -4.99 -2.00
CA THR A 19 5.82 -6.14 -1.61
C THR A 19 5.44 -5.95 -0.15
N LEU A 20 4.15 -5.82 0.12
CA LEU A 20 3.64 -5.73 1.48
C LEU A 20 3.73 -7.12 2.15
N PRO A 21 4.38 -7.25 3.32
CA PRO A 21 4.41 -8.50 4.04
C PRO A 21 2.99 -8.97 4.39
N LYS A 22 2.75 -10.28 4.32
CA LYS A 22 1.45 -10.87 4.65
C LYS A 22 0.89 -10.44 6.02
N PRO A 23 1.69 -10.39 7.10
CA PRO A 23 1.20 -9.92 8.40
C PRO A 23 0.70 -8.46 8.39
N ALA A 24 1.32 -7.59 7.59
CA ALA A 24 0.87 -6.21 7.43
C ALA A 24 -0.47 -6.13 6.68
N CYS A 25 -0.64 -6.98 5.67
CA CYS A 25 -1.91 -7.08 4.92
C CYS A 25 -3.03 -7.62 5.83
N ASP A 26 -2.76 -8.69 6.57
CA ASP A 26 -3.73 -9.32 7.47
C ASP A 26 -4.14 -8.35 8.60
N GLY A 27 -3.19 -7.62 9.19
CA GLY A 27 -3.46 -6.63 10.24
C GLY A 27 -4.24 -5.39 9.77
N PHE A 28 -4.18 -5.06 8.48
CA PHE A 28 -4.88 -3.92 7.88
C PHE A 28 -6.14 -4.33 7.08
N ASP A 29 -6.52 -5.61 7.13
CA ASP A 29 -7.56 -6.23 6.30
C ASP A 29 -7.47 -5.81 4.82
N LEU A 30 -6.26 -5.90 4.27
CA LEU A 30 -5.99 -5.62 2.87
C LEU A 30 -6.25 -6.89 2.04
N LYS A 31 -7.15 -6.79 1.07
CA LYS A 31 -7.49 -7.89 0.17
C LYS A 31 -7.01 -7.62 -1.25
N VAL A 32 -6.81 -8.69 -2.02
CA VAL A 32 -6.51 -8.56 -3.46
C VAL A 32 -7.68 -7.84 -4.14
N GLY A 33 -7.37 -6.81 -4.93
CA GLY A 33 -8.36 -5.95 -5.57
C GLY A 33 -8.69 -4.68 -4.79
N ASP A 34 -8.28 -4.56 -3.52
CA ASP A 34 -8.40 -3.31 -2.79
C ASP A 34 -7.57 -2.21 -3.46
N THR A 35 -8.14 -1.01 -3.50
CA THR A 35 -7.43 0.18 -3.99
C THR A 35 -6.76 0.91 -2.82
N LEU A 36 -5.48 1.23 -3.01
CA LEU A 36 -4.69 2.04 -2.08
C LEU A 36 -4.49 3.44 -2.65
N VAL A 37 -4.48 4.42 -1.76
CA VAL A 37 -4.10 5.80 -2.06
C VAL A 37 -2.68 6.01 -1.55
N ILE A 38 -1.83 6.57 -2.41
CA ILE A 38 -0.43 6.88 -2.12
C ILE A 38 -0.30 8.40 -2.08
N THR A 39 0.12 8.93 -0.92
CA THR A 39 0.48 10.35 -0.76
C THR A 39 1.98 10.46 -0.65
N VAL A 40 2.60 11.29 -1.49
CA VAL A 40 4.02 11.61 -1.43
C VAL A 40 4.20 12.85 -0.56
N MET A 41 5.04 12.73 0.47
CA MET A 41 5.44 13.80 1.38
C MET A 41 6.95 14.01 1.27
N ASP A 42 7.49 15.03 1.93
CA ASP A 42 8.89 15.43 1.80
C ASP A 42 9.89 14.31 2.15
N GLU A 43 9.58 13.49 3.18
CA GLU A 43 10.49 12.43 3.67
C GLU A 43 9.86 11.02 3.68
N ALA A 44 8.60 10.89 3.27
CA ALA A 44 7.88 9.63 3.38
C ALA A 44 6.80 9.47 2.31
N ILE A 45 6.41 8.22 2.09
CA ILE A 45 5.20 7.87 1.36
C ILE A 45 4.20 7.32 2.37
N GLU A 46 3.01 7.91 2.40
CA GLU A 46 1.89 7.41 3.19
C GLU A 46 0.95 6.60 2.30
N VAL A 47 0.64 5.36 2.69
CA VAL A 47 -0.25 4.47 1.96
C VAL A 47 -1.49 4.20 2.81
N LYS A 48 -2.68 4.52 2.26
CA LYS A 48 -3.96 4.36 2.95
C LYS A 48 -4.92 3.52 2.11
N LYS A 49 -5.79 2.75 2.77
CA LYS A 49 -6.93 2.11 2.09
C LYS A 49 -7.85 3.21 1.56
N LYS A 50 -8.29 3.10 0.31
CA LYS A 50 -9.29 4.02 -0.23
C LYS A 50 -10.62 3.77 0.49
N THR A 51 -11.06 4.71 1.33
CA THR A 51 -12.36 4.68 1.98
C THR A 51 -13.34 5.53 1.18
N GLY A 52 -14.21 4.90 0.39
CA GLY A 52 -15.24 5.59 -0.40
C GLY A 52 -15.67 4.77 -1.62
N SER A 53 -16.98 4.57 -1.75
CA SER A 53 -17.61 3.78 -2.81
C SER A 53 -17.23 4.28 -4.20
N TYR A 54 -16.90 3.34 -5.09
CA TYR A 54 -16.94 3.59 -6.52
C TYR A 54 -18.37 4.00 -6.92
N SER A 55 -18.62 5.27 -7.25
CA SER A 55 -19.70 5.64 -8.15
C SER A 55 -19.15 5.61 -9.56
N ASN A 56 -19.55 4.62 -10.35
CA ASN A 56 -19.48 4.74 -11.81
C ASN A 56 -20.47 5.83 -12.20
N THR A 57 -19.96 6.97 -12.69
CA THR A 57 -20.68 7.90 -13.56
C THR A 57 -19.91 8.00 -14.86
#